data_AF-A0A3S0ZUJ2-F1
#
_entry.id   AF-A0A3S0ZUJ2-F1
#
_cell.length_a   1.000
_cell.length_b   1.000
_cell.length_c   1.000
_cell.angle_alpha   90.00
_cell.angle_beta   90.00
_cell.angle_gamma   90.00
#
_symmetry.space_group_name_H-M   'P 1'
#
loop_
_entity.id
_entity.type
_entity.pdbx_description
1 polymer ?
#
loop_
_entity_poly.entity_id
_entity_poly.type
_entity_poly.pdbx_seq_one_letter_code
_entity_poly.pdbx_strand_id
1 'polypeptide(L)'
;MPKKKCGLGFDCASMMQCPGIDPGNCLNYKTCGSAVQLNPEEELELIRIQEEREREYTEQLRRTQERIRLTRHSAAILMLMRRGCPQSLESLGVTPSIETIATQLDTIRTLTTNFDGQYIAPPGCELHVYNVKRPSGTYSYYKLTAERAVFAPSEREQQVRVIHVSHEDDARCIEAQLGIERRNNLTQVRTLLNNATALLEEVTRILELTATINSPTATLEVIDTEEILPID
;
A
#
# COMPACT_ATOMS: atom_id res chain seq x y z
N MET A 1 -17.63 -44.35 -20.48
CA MET A 1 -16.86 -44.66 -19.26
C MET A 1 -16.70 -43.39 -18.45
N PRO A 2 -16.97 -43.38 -17.14
CA PRO A 2 -16.76 -42.20 -16.32
C PRO A 2 -15.27 -41.84 -16.35
N LYS A 3 -14.93 -40.63 -16.81
CA LYS A 3 -13.56 -40.14 -16.80
C LYS A 3 -13.17 -39.98 -15.33
N LYS A 4 -12.25 -40.82 -14.83
CA LYS A 4 -11.65 -40.65 -13.51
C LYS A 4 -10.96 -39.29 -13.49
N LYS A 5 -11.51 -38.34 -12.75
CA LYS A 5 -10.92 -37.01 -12.57
C LYS A 5 -10.09 -37.07 -11.30
N CYS A 6 -8.90 -36.47 -11.32
CA CYS A 6 -8.13 -36.26 -10.10
C CYS A 6 -8.99 -35.50 -9.08
N GLY A 7 -8.98 -35.92 -7.81
CA GLY A 7 -9.72 -35.25 -6.73
C GLY A 7 -9.38 -33.76 -6.58
N LEU A 8 -8.19 -33.34 -7.05
CA LEU A 8 -7.74 -31.94 -7.09
C LEU A 8 -8.22 -31.16 -8.33
N GLY A 9 -8.91 -31.79 -9.28
CA GLY A 9 -9.40 -31.16 -10.50
C GLY A 9 -8.34 -30.93 -11.58
N PHE A 10 -7.10 -31.41 -11.37
CA PHE A 10 -6.04 -31.37 -12.38
C PHE A 10 -6.22 -32.50 -13.39
N ASP A 11 -6.03 -32.19 -14.68
CA ASP A 11 -5.82 -33.23 -15.67
C ASP A 11 -4.42 -33.83 -15.43
N CYS A 12 -4.37 -35.10 -15.03
CA CYS A 12 -3.13 -35.85 -14.91
C CYS A 12 -2.30 -35.81 -16.21
N ALA A 13 -2.89 -35.42 -17.35
CA ALA A 13 -2.20 -35.22 -18.62
C ALA A 13 -1.02 -34.23 -18.54
N SER A 14 -1.03 -33.24 -17.64
CA SER A 14 0.14 -32.36 -17.48
C SER A 14 1.33 -33.03 -16.78
N MET A 15 1.10 -34.11 -15.99
CA MET A 15 2.18 -34.99 -15.51
C MET A 15 2.55 -36.08 -16.53
N MET A 16 1.66 -36.40 -17.46
CA MET A 16 1.84 -37.43 -18.49
C MET A 16 2.53 -36.94 -19.78
N GLN A 17 3.15 -35.76 -19.77
CA GLN A 17 4.05 -35.37 -20.86
C GLN A 17 5.38 -36.14 -20.84
N CYS A 18 5.62 -36.96 -19.80
CA CYS A 18 6.69 -37.97 -19.80
C CYS A 18 6.20 -39.28 -20.44
N PRO A 19 6.81 -39.73 -21.57
CA PRO A 19 6.52 -41.02 -22.16
C PRO A 19 6.79 -42.17 -21.18
N GLY A 20 5.84 -43.11 -21.04
CA GLY A 20 6.04 -44.37 -20.30
C GLY A 20 5.48 -44.45 -18.88
N ILE A 21 4.77 -43.43 -18.38
CA ILE A 21 4.15 -43.45 -17.03
C ILE A 21 2.63 -43.69 -17.15
N ASP A 22 2.14 -44.82 -16.62
CA ASP A 22 0.70 -45.13 -16.49
C ASP A 22 0.09 -44.34 -15.31
N PRO A 23 -1.08 -43.69 -15.46
CA PRO A 23 -1.82 -43.10 -14.34
C PRO A 23 -1.98 -44.01 -13.13
N GLY A 24 -2.14 -45.33 -13.33
CA GLY A 24 -2.23 -46.34 -12.28
C GLY A 24 -0.98 -46.46 -11.40
N ASN A 25 0.17 -45.98 -11.90
CA ASN A 25 1.45 -45.99 -11.18
C ASN A 25 1.67 -44.73 -10.33
N CYS A 26 0.72 -43.78 -10.34
CA CYS A 26 0.79 -42.63 -9.45
C CYS A 26 0.62 -43.07 -7.99
N LEU A 27 1.55 -42.72 -7.11
CA LEU A 27 1.44 -43.04 -5.68
C LEU A 27 0.20 -42.42 -5.02
N ASN A 28 -0.32 -41.34 -5.61
CA ASN A 28 -1.57 -40.70 -5.20
C ASN A 28 -2.81 -41.31 -5.89
N TYR A 29 -2.70 -42.41 -6.65
CA TYR A 29 -3.80 -42.96 -7.47
C TYR A 29 -4.99 -43.43 -6.63
N LYS A 30 -4.77 -44.01 -5.45
CA LYS A 30 -5.88 -44.44 -4.55
C LYS A 30 -6.66 -43.25 -3.99
N THR A 31 -5.96 -42.14 -3.72
CA THR A 31 -6.54 -40.89 -3.21
C THR A 31 -7.21 -40.08 -4.33
N CYS A 32 -6.59 -40.02 -5.51
CA CYS A 32 -7.03 -39.21 -6.66
C CYS A 32 -7.99 -39.92 -7.62
N GLY A 33 -7.92 -41.25 -7.75
CA GLY A 33 -8.69 -42.05 -8.72
C GLY A 33 -10.07 -42.50 -8.24
N SER A 34 -10.38 -42.24 -6.96
CA SER A 34 -11.63 -42.62 -6.27
C SER A 34 -12.60 -41.45 -6.10
N ALA A 35 -12.12 -40.21 -6.27
CA ALA A 35 -12.86 -39.00 -5.93
C ALA A 35 -13.68 -38.49 -7.12
N VAL A 36 -15.01 -38.57 -7.03
CA VAL A 36 -15.92 -38.02 -8.04
C VAL A 36 -15.90 -36.49 -8.00
N GLN A 37 -15.72 -35.89 -6.81
CA GLN A 37 -15.42 -34.48 -6.56
C GLN A 37 -15.19 -34.33 -5.04
N LEU A 38 -14.02 -33.90 -4.59
CA LEU A 38 -13.78 -33.64 -3.15
C LEU A 38 -14.43 -32.30 -2.73
N ASN A 39 -14.87 -32.12 -1.49
CA ASN A 39 -15.29 -30.82 -0.96
C ASN A 39 -14.07 -29.93 -0.62
N PRO A 40 -14.21 -28.60 -0.49
CA PRO A 40 -13.09 -27.70 -0.21
C PRO A 40 -12.35 -27.98 1.10
N GLU A 41 -13.06 -28.52 2.10
CA GLU A 41 -12.54 -28.81 3.45
C GLU A 41 -12.05 -30.26 3.60
N GLU A 42 -12.28 -31.12 2.62
CA GLU A 42 -11.83 -32.51 2.69
C GLU A 42 -10.31 -32.58 2.52
N GLU A 43 -9.65 -33.18 3.51
CA GLU A 43 -8.22 -33.43 3.50
C GLU A 43 -7.87 -34.61 2.61
N LEU A 44 -6.79 -34.46 1.85
CA LEU A 44 -6.17 -35.52 1.07
C LEU A 44 -4.67 -35.58 1.40
N GLU A 45 -4.15 -36.79 1.34
CA GLU A 45 -2.72 -37.05 1.47
C GLU A 45 -2.06 -36.99 0.10
N LEU A 46 -1.07 -36.11 -0.06
CA LEU A 46 -0.14 -36.12 -1.18
C LEU A 46 1.18 -36.73 -0.74
N ILE A 47 1.60 -37.75 -1.48
CA ILE A 47 2.95 -38.30 -1.43
C ILE A 47 3.79 -37.55 -2.46
N ARG A 48 4.85 -36.90 -1.99
CA ARG A 48 5.86 -36.21 -2.82
C ARG A 48 7.18 -36.95 -2.68
N ILE A 49 7.82 -37.25 -3.82
CA ILE A 49 9.17 -37.78 -3.85
C ILE A 49 10.11 -36.64 -4.23
N GLN A 50 11.15 -36.42 -3.42
CA GLN A 50 12.27 -35.56 -3.75
C GLN A 50 13.49 -36.44 -4.00
N GLU A 51 14.11 -36.30 -5.17
CA GLU A 51 15.37 -36.97 -5.51
C GLU A 51 16.51 -35.97 -5.33
N GLU A 52 17.36 -36.19 -4.34
CA GLU A 52 18.55 -35.39 -4.12
C GLU A 52 19.77 -36.14 -4.64
N ARG A 53 20.53 -35.48 -5.52
CA ARG A 53 21.85 -35.95 -5.96
C ARG A 53 22.90 -35.31 -5.07
N GLU A 54 23.46 -36.07 -4.14
CA GLU A 54 24.65 -35.65 -3.40
C GLU A 54 25.86 -35.65 -4.34
N ARG A 55 26.65 -34.57 -4.30
CA ARG A 55 27.77 -34.34 -5.23
C ARG A 55 29.08 -35.01 -4.82
N GLU A 56 29.15 -35.73 -3.71
CA GLU A 56 30.42 -36.22 -3.18
C GLU A 56 30.58 -37.74 -3.26
N TYR A 57 31.31 -38.14 -4.31
CA TYR A 57 32.14 -39.35 -4.43
C TYR A 57 31.47 -40.73 -4.46
N THR A 58 30.17 -40.84 -4.17
CA THR A 58 29.38 -42.06 -4.43
C THR A 58 28.07 -41.64 -5.07
N GLU A 59 27.73 -42.14 -6.25
CA GLU A 59 26.41 -41.89 -6.88
C GLU A 59 25.30 -42.60 -6.09
N GLN A 60 25.02 -42.15 -4.87
CA GLN A 60 23.85 -42.56 -4.13
C GLN A 60 22.73 -41.54 -4.40
N LEU A 61 21.70 -41.99 -5.10
CA LEU A 61 20.44 -41.27 -5.23
C LEU A 61 19.69 -41.42 -3.91
N ARG A 62 19.62 -40.37 -3.10
CA ARG A 62 18.75 -40.35 -1.93
C ARG A 62 17.34 -39.97 -2.38
N ARG A 63 16.39 -40.86 -2.14
CA ARG A 63 14.96 -40.60 -2.33
C ARG A 63 14.33 -40.33 -0.97
N THR A 64 13.85 -39.11 -0.78
CA THR A 64 13.07 -38.76 0.41
C THR A 64 11.60 -38.73 0.03
N GLN A 65 10.77 -39.45 0.79
CA GLN A 65 9.33 -39.48 0.59
C GLN A 65 8.64 -38.64 1.67
N GLU A 66 8.07 -37.52 1.25
CA GLU A 66 7.29 -36.63 2.10
C GLU A 66 5.80 -36.97 1.98
N ARG A 67 5.11 -37.06 3.12
CA ARG A 67 3.64 -37.18 3.17
C ARG A 67 3.07 -35.85 3.66
N ILE A 68 2.30 -35.20 2.79
CA ILE A 68 1.73 -33.87 3.05
C ILE A 68 0.21 -34.00 3.07
N ARG A 69 -0.41 -33.65 4.19
CA ARG A 69 -1.88 -33.54 4.27
C ARG A 69 -2.30 -32.13 3.89
N LEU A 70 -3.28 -32.03 3.01
CA LEU A 70 -3.76 -30.75 2.50
C LEU A 70 -5.21 -30.82 2.03
N THR A 71 -5.87 -29.68 2.05
CA THR A 71 -7.20 -29.48 1.47
C THR A 71 -7.13 -29.18 -0.02
N ARG A 72 -8.25 -29.30 -0.76
CA ARG A 72 -8.29 -28.86 -2.17
C ARG A 72 -7.89 -27.39 -2.34
N HIS A 73 -8.29 -26.55 -1.40
CA HIS A 73 -8.01 -25.12 -1.42
C HIS A 73 -6.51 -24.83 -1.29
N SER A 74 -5.85 -25.44 -0.29
CA SER A 74 -4.39 -25.30 -0.11
C SER A 74 -3.59 -25.89 -1.27
N ALA A 75 -4.05 -27.01 -1.87
CA ALA A 75 -3.48 -27.55 -3.11
C ALA A 75 -3.53 -26.54 -4.27
N ALA A 76 -4.67 -25.86 -4.42
CA ALA A 76 -4.87 -24.85 -5.47
C ALA A 76 -3.96 -23.64 -5.25
N ILE A 77 -3.84 -23.14 -4.01
CA ILE A 77 -2.90 -22.06 -3.66
C ILE A 77 -1.48 -22.48 -3.99
N LEU A 78 -1.01 -23.64 -3.52
CA LEU A 78 0.35 -24.12 -3.77
C LEU A 78 0.64 -24.24 -5.27
N MET A 79 -0.32 -24.75 -6.05
CA MET A 79 -0.16 -24.84 -7.50
C MET A 79 -0.09 -23.45 -8.14
N LEU A 80 -0.98 -22.53 -7.79
CA LEU A 80 -1.00 -21.17 -8.33
C LEU A 80 0.26 -20.39 -7.94
N MET A 81 0.77 -20.57 -6.72
CA MET A 81 2.04 -19.99 -6.28
C MET A 81 3.24 -20.56 -7.06
N ARG A 82 3.23 -21.85 -7.43
CA ARG A 82 4.35 -22.47 -8.17
C ARG A 82 4.29 -22.26 -9.68
N ARG A 83 3.08 -22.19 -10.27
CA ARG A 83 2.88 -22.23 -11.73
C ARG A 83 2.08 -21.06 -12.29
N GLY A 84 1.37 -20.33 -11.45
CA GLY A 84 0.42 -19.28 -11.83
C GLY A 84 1.03 -17.89 -11.97
N CYS A 85 2.36 -17.75 -11.99
CA CYS A 85 3.04 -16.45 -11.99
C CYS A 85 2.54 -15.55 -10.84
N PRO A 86 2.71 -15.98 -9.57
CA PRO A 86 2.21 -15.22 -8.44
C PRO A 86 2.81 -13.82 -8.43
N GLN A 87 1.97 -12.83 -8.16
CA GLN A 87 2.40 -11.46 -7.95
C GLN A 87 2.56 -11.19 -6.46
N SER A 88 3.53 -10.36 -6.11
CA SER A 88 3.72 -9.83 -4.75
C SER A 88 3.30 -8.37 -4.70
N LEU A 89 3.27 -7.79 -3.49
CA LEU A 89 3.03 -6.36 -3.32
C LEU A 89 4.12 -5.53 -4.03
N GLU A 90 5.35 -6.03 -4.02
CA GLU A 90 6.50 -5.43 -4.70
C GLU A 90 6.33 -5.51 -6.22
N SER A 91 5.94 -6.67 -6.77
CA SER A 91 5.78 -6.82 -8.23
C SER A 91 4.60 -6.02 -8.79
N LEU A 92 3.59 -5.75 -7.96
CA LEU A 92 2.47 -4.84 -8.27
C LEU A 92 2.82 -3.36 -8.04
N GLY A 93 4.01 -3.04 -7.52
CA GLY A 93 4.43 -1.66 -7.27
C GLY A 93 3.76 -1.00 -6.07
N VAL A 94 3.09 -1.76 -5.20
CA VAL A 94 2.41 -1.23 -4.01
C VAL A 94 3.44 -0.76 -2.98
N THR A 95 4.41 -1.60 -2.61
CA THR A 95 5.45 -1.26 -1.63
C THR A 95 6.26 0.00 -2.04
N PRO A 96 6.79 0.10 -3.27
CA PRO A 96 7.48 1.32 -3.72
C PRO A 96 6.61 2.58 -3.73
N SER A 97 5.30 2.44 -4.01
CA SER A 97 4.38 3.57 -3.98
C SER A 97 4.19 4.13 -2.57
N ILE A 98 4.09 3.25 -1.57
CA ILE A 98 3.99 3.63 -0.15
C ILE A 98 5.26 4.38 0.28
N GLU A 99 6.44 3.86 -0.06
CA GLU A 99 7.73 4.50 0.25
C GLU A 99 7.88 5.87 -0.42
N THR A 100 7.43 5.99 -1.67
CA THR A 100 7.42 7.25 -2.40
C THR A 100 6.55 8.29 -1.70
N ILE A 101 5.33 7.91 -1.29
CA ILE A 101 4.42 8.80 -0.55
C ILE A 101 5.06 9.24 0.78
N ALA A 102 5.63 8.30 1.54
CA ALA A 102 6.30 8.61 2.81
C ALA A 102 7.43 9.63 2.63
N THR A 103 8.28 9.43 1.61
CA THR A 103 9.38 10.36 1.29
C THR A 103 8.88 11.77 0.94
N GLN A 104 7.78 11.86 0.18
CA GLN A 104 7.18 13.16 -0.15
C GLN A 104 6.58 13.84 1.08
N LEU A 105 5.96 13.10 2.00
CA LEU A 105 5.44 13.64 3.26
C LEU A 105 6.56 14.21 4.14
N ASP A 106 7.71 13.53 4.24
CA ASP A 106 8.88 14.04 4.96
C ASP A 106 9.46 15.29 4.31
N THR A 107 9.45 15.36 2.98
CA THR A 107 9.86 16.55 2.23
C THR A 107 8.93 17.72 2.53
N ILE A 108 7.61 17.52 2.50
CA ILE A 108 6.61 18.53 2.85
C ILE A 108 6.84 19.02 4.28
N ARG A 109 7.01 18.11 5.24
CA ARG A 109 7.29 18.46 6.65
C ARG A 109 8.54 19.33 6.77
N THR A 110 9.61 18.97 6.08
CA THR A 110 10.85 19.76 6.08
C THR A 110 10.62 21.15 5.50
N LEU A 111 9.93 21.26 4.35
CA LEU A 111 9.65 22.55 3.73
C LEU A 111 8.74 23.45 4.56
N THR A 112 7.84 22.88 5.38
CA THR A 112 6.98 23.67 6.26
C THR A 112 7.76 24.39 7.37
N THR A 113 8.96 23.93 7.74
CA THR A 113 9.81 24.63 8.72
C THR A 113 10.31 25.99 8.21
N ASN A 114 10.34 26.21 6.89
CA ASN A 114 10.71 27.50 6.30
C ASN A 114 9.72 28.63 6.61
N PHE A 115 8.55 28.31 7.17
CA PHE A 115 7.55 29.29 7.59
C PHE A 115 7.71 29.72 9.05
N ASP A 116 8.61 29.09 9.81
CA ASP A 116 8.85 29.45 11.20
C ASP A 116 9.40 30.88 11.32
N GLY A 117 8.79 31.66 12.20
CA GLY A 117 9.14 33.08 12.39
C GLY A 117 8.71 34.02 11.26
N GLN A 118 8.03 33.53 10.22
CA GLN A 118 7.47 34.35 9.15
C GLN A 118 6.06 34.83 9.49
N TYR A 119 5.68 36.04 9.07
CA TYR A 119 4.29 36.46 9.20
C TYR A 119 3.42 35.72 8.18
N ILE A 120 2.35 35.10 8.64
CA ILE A 120 1.29 34.51 7.82
C ILE A 120 0.01 35.29 8.11
N ALA A 121 -0.58 35.89 7.08
CA ALA A 121 -1.77 36.68 7.27
C ALA A 121 -2.94 35.80 7.75
N PRO A 122 -3.81 36.30 8.65
CA PRO A 122 -5.01 35.57 9.03
C PRO A 122 -5.93 35.29 7.82
N PRO A 123 -6.81 34.27 7.91
CA PRO A 123 -7.82 34.00 6.91
C PRO A 123 -8.68 35.23 6.61
N GLY A 124 -8.98 35.47 5.33
CA GLY A 124 -9.83 36.58 4.90
C GLY A 124 -9.21 37.98 5.05
N CYS A 125 -7.90 38.08 5.29
CA CYS A 125 -7.21 39.36 5.26
C CYS A 125 -6.90 39.82 3.83
N GLU A 126 -7.13 41.11 3.57
CA GLU A 126 -6.85 41.79 2.29
C GLU A 126 -6.08 43.08 2.54
N LEU A 127 -5.28 43.46 1.54
CA LEU A 127 -4.51 44.69 1.56
C LEU A 127 -5.18 45.71 0.64
N HIS A 128 -5.48 46.89 1.15
CA HIS A 128 -6.15 47.95 0.39
C HIS A 128 -5.34 49.25 0.39
N VAL A 129 -5.37 49.94 -0.75
CA VAL A 129 -4.83 51.29 -0.89
C VAL A 129 -5.87 52.33 -0.52
N TYR A 130 -5.48 53.29 0.31
CA TYR A 130 -6.29 54.42 0.71
C TYR A 130 -5.64 55.71 0.25
N ASN A 131 -6.40 56.51 -0.48
CA ASN A 131 -5.98 57.81 -0.99
C ASN A 131 -6.61 58.92 -0.15
N VAL A 132 -5.79 59.72 0.52
CA VAL A 132 -6.23 60.88 1.29
C VAL A 132 -5.91 62.15 0.53
N LYS A 133 -6.97 62.89 0.17
CA LYS A 133 -6.85 64.20 -0.45
C LYS A 133 -6.58 65.27 0.62
N ARG A 134 -5.58 66.11 0.38
CA ARG A 134 -5.22 67.29 1.16
C ARG A 134 -5.05 68.49 0.20
N PRO A 135 -5.11 69.73 0.70
CA PRO A 135 -4.86 70.92 -0.15
C PRO A 135 -3.52 70.90 -0.88
N SER A 136 -2.51 70.25 -0.30
CA SER A 136 -1.15 70.11 -0.87
C SER A 136 -0.97 68.93 -1.83
N GLY A 137 -1.99 68.07 -2.01
CA GLY A 137 -1.90 66.88 -2.88
C GLY A 137 -2.68 65.68 -2.39
N THR A 138 -2.53 64.54 -3.06
CA THR A 138 -3.09 63.24 -2.62
C THR A 138 -1.96 62.37 -2.09
N TYR A 139 -2.13 61.82 -0.89
CA TYR A 139 -1.20 60.86 -0.30
C TYR A 139 -1.86 59.49 -0.19
N SER A 140 -1.13 58.45 -0.56
CA SER A 140 -1.60 57.07 -0.57
C SER A 140 -0.91 56.28 0.55
N TYR A 141 -1.68 55.45 1.24
CA TYR A 141 -1.16 54.46 2.19
C TYR A 141 -1.96 53.18 2.13
N TYR A 142 -1.43 52.12 2.71
CA TYR A 142 -1.97 50.78 2.71
C TYR A 142 -2.51 50.42 4.08
N LYS A 143 -3.58 49.64 4.08
CA LYS A 143 -4.19 49.07 5.28
C LYS A 143 -4.41 47.58 5.07
N LEU A 144 -4.00 46.79 6.05
CA LEU A 144 -4.37 45.39 6.14
C LEU A 144 -5.71 45.30 6.85
N THR A 145 -6.69 44.68 6.19
CA THR A 145 -8.08 44.61 6.63
C THR A 145 -8.48 43.16 6.75
N ALA A 146 -9.21 42.81 7.80
CA ALA A 146 -9.76 41.48 8.04
C ALA A 146 -11.29 41.54 8.12
N GLU A 147 -11.95 40.45 7.75
CA GLU A 147 -13.40 40.31 7.85
C GLU A 147 -13.90 40.50 9.30
N ARG A 148 -13.18 39.91 10.26
CA ARG A 148 -13.46 39.99 11.71
C ARG A 148 -12.31 40.67 12.47
N ALA A 149 -12.58 41.11 13.69
CA ALA A 149 -11.57 41.74 14.54
C ALA A 149 -10.55 40.67 14.97
N VAL A 150 -9.30 40.80 14.50
CA VAL A 150 -8.23 39.82 14.74
C VAL A 150 -6.89 40.45 15.07
N PHE A 151 -6.70 41.73 14.76
CA PHE A 151 -5.45 42.41 15.04
C PHE A 151 -5.49 42.97 16.45
N ALA A 152 -4.52 42.60 17.29
CA ALA A 152 -4.37 43.16 18.62
C ALA A 152 -3.66 44.52 18.53
N PRO A 153 -4.31 45.64 18.88
CA PRO A 153 -3.64 46.93 18.92
C PRO A 153 -2.74 47.06 20.16
N SER A 154 -1.71 47.91 20.06
CA SER A 154 -0.69 48.05 21.11
C SER A 154 -1.20 48.65 22.41
N GLU A 155 -2.21 49.52 22.34
CA GLU A 155 -2.67 50.35 23.46
C GLU A 155 -4.07 49.98 23.98
N ARG A 156 -4.76 49.05 23.34
CA ARG A 156 -6.15 48.70 23.68
C ARG A 156 -6.30 47.20 23.76
N GLU A 157 -7.17 46.75 24.66
CA GLU A 157 -7.47 45.31 24.79
C GLU A 157 -8.36 44.80 23.65
N GLN A 158 -9.16 45.68 23.05
CA GLN A 158 -10.09 45.29 22.00
C GLN A 158 -9.38 45.12 20.65
N GLN A 159 -9.49 43.92 20.08
CA GLN A 159 -9.01 43.63 18.73
C GLN A 159 -9.70 44.51 17.69
N VAL A 160 -8.97 44.84 16.62
CA VAL A 160 -9.43 45.65 15.50
C VAL A 160 -9.44 44.85 14.21
N ARG A 161 -10.25 45.33 13.25
CA ARG A 161 -10.37 44.74 11.91
C ARG A 161 -9.34 45.29 10.93
N VAL A 162 -8.68 46.39 11.26
CA VAL A 162 -7.82 47.13 10.32
C VAL A 162 -6.58 47.63 11.03
N ILE A 163 -5.42 47.45 10.39
CA ILE A 163 -4.15 48.06 10.80
C ILE A 163 -3.54 48.83 9.63
N HIS A 164 -2.88 49.94 9.94
CA HIS A 164 -2.18 50.75 8.95
C HIS A 164 -0.79 50.18 8.70
N VAL A 165 -0.46 49.91 7.43
CA VAL A 165 0.83 49.32 7.03
C VAL A 165 1.68 50.26 6.17
N SER A 166 1.41 51.57 6.25
CA SER A 166 2.24 52.64 5.66
C SER A 166 2.17 52.67 4.12
N HIS A 167 3.21 53.12 3.45
CA HIS A 167 3.30 53.17 2.00
C HIS A 167 3.91 51.88 1.43
N GLU A 168 3.92 51.76 0.11
CA GLU A 168 4.30 50.55 -0.64
C GLU A 168 5.71 50.03 -0.26
N ASP A 169 6.69 50.93 -0.18
CA ASP A 169 8.08 50.57 0.13
C ASP A 169 8.37 50.32 1.63
N ASP A 170 7.37 50.45 2.51
CA ASP A 170 7.55 50.20 3.95
C ASP A 170 7.59 48.70 4.23
N ALA A 171 8.50 48.27 5.10
CA ALA A 171 8.65 46.86 5.47
C ALA A 171 7.34 46.22 5.96
N ARG A 172 6.44 46.99 6.60
CA ARG A 172 5.12 46.50 7.03
C ARG A 172 4.21 46.18 5.86
N CYS A 173 4.24 46.99 4.80
CA CYS A 173 3.43 46.76 3.60
C CYS A 173 3.94 45.53 2.85
N ILE A 174 5.25 45.45 2.65
CA ILE A 174 5.90 44.32 1.98
C ILE A 174 5.59 43.01 2.72
N GLU A 175 5.79 42.97 4.04
CA GLU A 175 5.57 41.75 4.82
C GLU A 175 4.07 41.39 4.91
N ALA A 176 3.17 42.38 4.86
CA ALA A 176 1.73 42.10 4.78
C ALA A 176 1.35 41.43 3.44
N GLN A 177 1.93 41.87 2.32
CA GLN A 177 1.74 41.24 1.01
C GLN A 177 2.27 39.80 1.01
N LEU A 178 3.53 39.62 1.43
CA LEU A 178 4.14 38.29 1.51
C LEU A 178 3.36 37.37 2.45
N GLY A 179 2.89 37.87 3.60
CA GLY A 179 2.07 37.10 4.53
C GLY A 179 0.74 36.62 3.94
N ILE A 180 0.12 37.43 3.08
CA ILE A 180 -1.10 37.04 2.33
C ILE A 180 -0.76 35.93 1.32
N GLU A 181 0.33 36.06 0.58
CA GLU A 181 0.77 35.04 -0.39
C GLU A 181 1.10 33.71 0.31
N ARG A 182 1.89 33.75 1.39
CA ARG A 182 2.21 32.58 2.22
C ARG A 182 0.93 31.88 2.70
N ARG A 183 -0.04 32.65 3.22
CA ARG A 183 -1.35 32.11 3.64
C ARG A 183 -2.07 31.43 2.49
N ASN A 184 -2.14 32.07 1.32
CA ASN A 184 -2.84 31.51 0.16
C ASN A 184 -2.21 30.19 -0.29
N ASN A 185 -0.88 30.14 -0.36
CA ASN A 185 -0.13 28.93 -0.70
C ASN A 185 -0.36 27.81 0.34
N LEU A 186 -0.24 28.12 1.63
CA LEU A 186 -0.49 27.16 2.71
C LEU A 186 -1.94 26.67 2.73
N THR A 187 -2.90 27.52 2.36
CA THR A 187 -4.30 27.13 2.22
C THR A 187 -4.48 26.11 1.10
N GLN A 188 -3.83 26.31 -0.05
CA GLN A 188 -3.82 25.33 -1.15
C GLN A 188 -3.15 24.02 -0.74
N VAL A 189 -2.00 24.09 -0.06
CA VAL A 189 -1.31 22.91 0.49
C VAL A 189 -2.23 22.12 1.41
N ARG A 190 -2.93 22.79 2.34
CA ARG A 190 -3.90 22.14 3.24
C ARG A 190 -5.00 21.42 2.46
N THR A 191 -5.56 22.04 1.42
CA THR A 191 -6.58 21.41 0.58
C THR A 191 -6.05 20.15 -0.11
N LEU A 192 -4.83 20.20 -0.66
CA LEU A 192 -4.19 19.05 -1.30
C LEU A 192 -3.92 17.91 -0.31
N LEU A 193 -3.47 18.23 0.91
CA LEU A 193 -3.26 17.24 1.97
C LEU A 193 -4.56 16.57 2.43
N ASN A 194 -5.66 17.33 2.52
CA ASN A 194 -6.97 16.77 2.83
C ASN A 194 -7.45 15.80 1.74
N ASN A 195 -7.25 16.15 0.46
CA ASN A 195 -7.57 15.25 -0.65
C ASN A 195 -6.72 13.98 -0.62
N ALA A 196 -5.41 14.10 -0.33
CA ALA A 196 -4.53 12.94 -0.18
C ALA A 196 -4.96 12.02 0.97
N THR A 197 -5.41 12.60 2.09
CA THR A 197 -5.94 11.84 3.23
C THR A 197 -7.15 11.00 2.82
N ALA A 198 -8.13 11.59 2.12
CA ALA A 198 -9.30 10.86 1.64
C ALA A 198 -8.94 9.71 0.68
N LEU A 199 -7.92 9.89 -0.17
CA LEU A 199 -7.43 8.82 -1.05
C LEU A 199 -6.77 7.68 -0.26
N LEU A 200 -6.00 8.00 0.78
CA LEU A 200 -5.35 7.00 1.64
C LEU A 200 -6.37 6.22 2.50
N GLU A 201 -7.44 6.88 2.94
CA GLU A 201 -8.57 6.22 3.61
C GLU A 201 -9.25 5.20 2.68
N GLU A 202 -9.46 5.56 1.39
CA GLU A 202 -10.04 4.65 0.41
C GLU A 202 -9.12 3.45 0.12
N VAL A 203 -7.80 3.66 0.02
CA VAL A 203 -6.82 2.58 -0.09
C VAL A 203 -6.94 1.62 1.10
N THR A 204 -7.03 2.15 2.32
CA THR A 204 -7.19 1.36 3.55
C THR A 204 -8.47 0.53 3.50
N ARG A 205 -9.59 1.12 3.10
CA ARG A 205 -10.88 0.43 2.96
C ARG A 205 -10.81 -0.74 1.97
N ILE A 206 -10.11 -0.57 0.84
CA ILE A 206 -9.94 -1.64 -0.16
C ILE A 206 -9.09 -2.80 0.40
N LEU A 207 -8.03 -2.48 1.15
CA LEU A 207 -7.18 -3.48 1.78
C LEU A 207 -7.93 -4.27 2.86
N GLU A 208 -8.75 -3.63 3.68
CA GLU A 208 -9.60 -4.29 4.69
C GLU A 208 -10.62 -5.24 4.04
N LEU A 209 -11.24 -4.83 2.93
CA LEU A 209 -12.14 -5.69 2.16
C LEU A 209 -11.39 -6.92 1.63
N THR A 210 -10.16 -6.74 1.16
CA THR A 210 -9.33 -7.83 0.63
C THR A 210 -8.86 -8.78 1.73
N ALA A 211 -8.54 -8.27 2.93
CA ALA A 211 -8.20 -9.09 4.09
C ALA A 211 -9.36 -10.02 4.49
N THR A 212 -10.60 -9.55 4.35
CA THR A 212 -11.81 -10.36 4.59
C THR A 212 -11.95 -11.51 3.60
N ILE A 213 -11.49 -11.35 2.35
CA ILE A 213 -11.50 -12.38 1.31
C ILE A 213 -10.44 -13.48 1.58
N ASN A 214 -9.33 -13.12 2.24
CA ASN A 214 -8.18 -14.00 2.44
C ASN A 214 -8.29 -14.98 3.63
N SER A 215 -9.43 -15.04 4.34
CA SER A 215 -9.63 -16.00 5.44
C SER A 215 -10.24 -17.32 4.96
N PRO A 216 -9.41 -18.31 4.56
CA PRO A 216 -9.71 -19.70 4.91
C PRO A 216 -8.51 -20.40 5.57
N THR A 217 -8.79 -21.02 6.71
CA THR A 217 -7.91 -21.82 7.56
C THR A 217 -7.33 -23.02 6.80
N ALA A 218 -6.00 -23.18 6.77
CA ALA A 218 -5.36 -24.46 6.44
C ALA A 218 -4.01 -24.58 7.17
N THR A 219 -3.91 -25.54 8.08
CA THR A 219 -2.66 -25.99 8.70
C THR A 219 -1.98 -27.01 7.78
N LEU A 220 -0.68 -26.81 7.55
CA LEU A 220 0.14 -27.69 6.73
C LEU A 220 1.01 -28.52 7.69
N GLU A 221 0.63 -29.77 7.92
CA GLU A 221 1.45 -30.74 8.66
C GLU A 221 2.33 -31.51 7.67
N VAL A 222 3.65 -31.31 7.77
CA VAL A 222 4.65 -32.09 7.02
C VAL A 222 5.08 -33.25 7.90
N ILE A 223 4.88 -34.48 7.42
CA ILE A 223 5.39 -35.69 8.08
C ILE A 223 6.50 -36.26 7.18
N ASP A 224 7.75 -36.11 7.63
CA ASP A 224 8.91 -36.72 7.00
C ASP A 224 9.02 -38.19 7.38
N THR A 225 9.05 -39.06 6.38
CA THR A 225 9.39 -40.47 6.55
C THR A 225 10.59 -40.78 5.67
N GLU A 226 11.78 -40.87 6.27
CA GLU A 226 12.96 -41.42 5.58
C GLU A 226 12.80 -42.94 5.47
N GLU A 227 12.57 -43.44 4.26
CA GLU A 227 12.58 -44.87 3.98
C GLU A 227 13.80 -45.17 3.09
N ILE A 228 14.86 -45.71 3.70
CA ILE A 228 16.04 -46.20 2.98
C ILE A 228 15.64 -47.53 2.34
N LEU A 229 15.36 -47.52 1.04
CA LEU A 229 15.12 -48.77 0.32
C LEU A 229 16.44 -49.52 0.13
N PRO A 230 16.52 -50.82 0.48
CA PRO A 230 17.68 -51.64 0.14
C PRO A 230 17.79 -51.76 -1.38
N ILE A 231 19.03 -51.71 -1.86
CA ILE A 231 19.39 -51.93 -3.26
C ILE A 231 19.32 -53.44 -3.51
N ASP A 232 18.38 -53.89 -4.34
CA ASP A 232 18.42 -55.19 -5.02
C ASP A 232 19.19 -55.06 -6.34
#